data_AF-A0A846APW6-F1
#
_entry.id   AF-A0A846APW6-F1
#
_cell.length_a   1.000
_cell.length_b   1.000
_cell.length_c   1.000
_cell.angle_alpha   90.00
_cell.angle_beta   90.00
_cell.angle_gamma   90.00
#
_symmetry.space_group_name_H-M   'P 1'
#
loop_
_entity.id
_entity.type
_entity.pdbx_description
1 polymer ?
#
loop_
_entity_poly.entity_id
_entity_poly.type
_entity_poly.pdbx_seq_one_letter_code
_entity_poly.pdbx_strand_id
1 'polypeptide(L)'
;MFFLGIGFLILGLILSIVSGIWGLVQAFSEGTLWGVAYLFIPFAFVIFYLKNWSQRKIRKNFILMIIGFILSLVGSGALGNHITNNFVVNSANVPENPTISTNSENTSKKIEKTEVISDPFIEGINAATKAAELAQTANTQTQWNEVAMTWHKALVLMKEVPESHTKYEVAQNRIDLYRNNREIAKKKASY
;
A
#
# COMPACT_ATOMS: atom_id res chain seq x y z
N MET A 1 1.53 19.74 -6.02
CA MET A 1 2.41 18.57 -5.74
C MET A 1 2.10 17.38 -6.65
N PHE A 2 0.83 17.07 -6.93
CA PHE A 2 0.39 16.02 -7.87
C PHE A 2 1.10 15.99 -9.23
N PHE A 3 1.05 17.07 -10.01
CA PHE A 3 1.67 17.15 -11.34
C PHE A 3 3.20 17.00 -11.31
N LEU A 4 3.81 17.41 -10.20
CA LEU A 4 5.25 17.34 -9.98
C LEU A 4 5.68 15.89 -9.69
N GLY A 5 4.86 15.14 -8.96
CA GLY A 5 5.04 13.69 -8.75
C GLY A 5 4.87 12.87 -10.04
N ILE A 6 3.89 13.21 -10.88
CA ILE A 6 3.70 12.60 -12.21
C ILE A 6 4.93 12.82 -13.08
N GLY A 7 5.48 14.03 -13.08
CA GLY A 7 6.70 14.36 -13.81
C GLY A 7 7.88 13.47 -13.40
N PHE A 8 8.11 13.27 -12.10
CA PHE A 8 9.17 12.40 -11.61
C PHE A 8 8.93 10.91 -11.88
N LEU A 9 7.67 10.44 -11.81
CA LEU A 9 7.32 9.07 -12.15
C LEU A 9 7.64 8.78 -13.61
N ILE A 10 7.15 9.61 -14.53
CA ILE A 10 7.36 9.46 -15.97
C ILE A 10 8.86 9.53 -16.29
N LEU A 11 9.57 10.48 -15.71
CA LEU A 11 11.01 10.62 -15.90
C LEU A 11 11.78 9.38 -15.41
N GLY A 12 11.43 8.86 -14.22
CA GLY A 12 12.03 7.64 -13.67
C GLY A 12 11.76 6.40 -14.53
N LEU A 13 10.55 6.27 -15.07
CA LEU A 13 10.20 5.19 -16.01
C LEU A 13 11.00 5.31 -17.32
N ILE A 14 11.08 6.50 -17.91
CA ILE A 14 11.86 6.72 -19.13
C ILE A 14 13.32 6.35 -18.91
N LEU A 15 13.93 6.83 -17.83
CA LEU A 15 15.33 6.50 -17.49
C LEU A 15 15.53 5.00 -17.28
N SER A 16 14.57 4.32 -16.65
CA SER A 16 14.64 2.87 -16.42
C SER A 16 14.54 2.08 -17.73
N ILE A 17 13.62 2.48 -18.62
CA ILE A 17 13.44 1.84 -19.93
C ILE A 17 14.68 2.05 -20.82
N VAL A 18 15.17 3.30 -20.92
CA VAL A 18 16.35 3.62 -21.73
C VAL A 18 17.58 2.87 -21.21
N SER A 19 17.76 2.81 -19.89
CA SER A 19 18.87 2.06 -19.27
C SER A 19 18.76 0.56 -19.49
N GLY A 20 17.54 0.00 -19.44
CA GLY A 20 17.27 -1.40 -19.71
C GLY A 20 17.58 -1.78 -21.16
N ILE A 21 17.16 -0.97 -22.12
CA ILE A 21 17.44 -1.17 -23.55
C ILE A 21 18.95 -1.08 -23.82
N TRP A 22 19.63 -0.08 -23.25
CA TRP A 22 21.07 0.03 -23.40
C TRP A 22 21.82 -1.15 -22.77
N GLY A 23 21.37 -1.61 -21.59
CA GLY A 23 21.89 -2.81 -20.94
C GLY A 23 21.75 -4.07 -21.80
N LEU A 24 20.61 -4.22 -22.47
CA LEU A 24 20.34 -5.32 -23.39
C LEU A 24 21.26 -5.30 -24.61
N VAL A 25 21.45 -4.14 -25.25
CA VAL A 25 22.39 -3.99 -26.37
C VAL A 25 23.81 -4.34 -25.92
N GLN A 26 24.19 -3.92 -24.71
CA GLN A 26 25.50 -4.22 -24.16
C GLN A 26 25.68 -5.71 -23.84
N ALA A 27 24.62 -6.40 -23.41
CA ALA A 27 24.65 -7.86 -23.24
C ALA A 27 24.90 -8.58 -24.58
N PHE A 28 24.27 -8.16 -25.67
CA PHE A 28 24.56 -8.69 -27.01
C PHE A 28 25.98 -8.37 -27.49
N SER A 29 26.53 -7.22 -27.10
CA SER A 29 27.91 -6.85 -27.45
C SER A 29 28.97 -7.70 -26.76
N GLU A 30 28.68 -8.19 -25.55
CA GLU A 30 29.58 -9.09 -24.80
C GLU A 30 29.44 -10.55 -25.28
N GLY A 31 28.26 -10.93 -25.78
CA GLY A 31 28.05 -12.20 -26.45
C GLY A 31 26.57 -12.52 -26.69
N THR A 32 26.30 -13.28 -27.75
CA THR A 32 24.93 -13.66 -28.14
C THR A 32 24.20 -14.42 -27.03
N LEU A 33 24.92 -15.26 -26.29
CA LEU A 33 24.36 -16.02 -25.16
C LEU A 33 23.87 -15.09 -24.03
N TRP A 34 24.61 -14.01 -23.74
CA TRP A 34 24.21 -13.04 -22.72
C TRP A 34 22.99 -12.25 -23.14
N GLY A 35 22.92 -11.81 -24.41
CA GLY A 35 21.74 -11.13 -24.93
C GLY A 35 20.47 -11.99 -24.92
N VAL A 36 20.58 -13.26 -25.33
CA VAL A 36 19.44 -14.21 -25.30
C VAL A 36 19.04 -14.54 -23.86
N ALA A 37 19.99 -14.83 -22.98
CA ALA A 37 19.70 -15.07 -21.57
C ALA A 37 18.97 -13.88 -20.93
N TYR A 38 19.38 -12.65 -21.25
CA TYR A 38 18.74 -11.43 -20.76
C TYR A 38 17.25 -11.35 -21.12
N LEU A 39 16.85 -11.88 -22.29
CA LEU A 39 15.48 -11.75 -22.81
C LEU A 39 14.54 -12.87 -22.31
N PHE A 40 15.05 -14.09 -22.19
CA PHE A 40 14.23 -15.27 -21.88
C PHE A 40 14.36 -15.78 -20.45
N ILE A 41 15.44 -15.41 -19.74
CA ILE A 41 15.68 -15.90 -18.38
C ILE A 41 15.44 -14.74 -17.40
N PRO A 42 14.39 -14.80 -16.58
CA PRO A 42 14.16 -13.79 -15.56
C PRO A 42 15.38 -13.71 -14.64
N PHE A 43 15.76 -12.49 -14.26
CA PHE A 43 16.93 -12.19 -13.42
C PHE A 43 18.31 -12.48 -14.04
N ALA A 44 18.42 -13.00 -15.27
CA ALA A 44 19.73 -13.14 -15.92
C ALA A 44 20.46 -11.81 -16.09
N PHE A 45 19.70 -10.71 -16.22
CA PHE A 45 20.26 -9.37 -16.20
C PHE A 45 21.04 -9.08 -14.91
N VAL A 46 20.56 -9.53 -13.74
CA VAL A 46 21.24 -9.33 -12.46
C VAL A 46 22.60 -10.04 -12.47
N ILE A 47 22.63 -11.28 -12.95
CA ILE A 47 23.86 -12.07 -13.06
C ILE A 47 24.84 -11.40 -14.04
N PHE A 48 24.35 -10.92 -15.18
CA PHE A 48 25.16 -10.18 -16.15
C PHE A 48 25.81 -8.94 -15.53
N TYR A 49 25.05 -8.15 -14.77
CA TYR A 49 25.55 -6.94 -14.10
C TYR A 49 26.53 -7.25 -12.96
N LEU A 50 26.29 -8.32 -12.20
CA LEU A 50 27.20 -8.77 -11.14
C LEU A 50 28.53 -9.26 -11.73
N LYS A 51 28.48 -10.07 -12.78
CA LYS A 51 29.67 -10.60 -13.44
C LYS A 51 30.50 -9.49 -14.10
N ASN A 52 29.83 -8.54 -14.73
CA ASN A 52 30.49 -7.47 -15.49
C ASN A 52 30.64 -6.16 -14.71
N TRP A 53 30.50 -6.20 -13.38
CA TRP A 53 30.54 -5.04 -12.49
C TRP A 53 31.83 -4.21 -12.59
N SER A 54 32.94 -4.85 -12.95
CA SER A 54 34.24 -4.20 -13.15
C SER A 54 34.23 -3.22 -14.34
N GLN A 55 33.41 -3.46 -15.36
CA GLN A 55 33.32 -2.58 -16.52
C GLN A 55 32.63 -1.26 -16.15
N ARG A 56 33.37 -0.14 -16.21
CA ARG A 56 32.86 1.20 -15.85
C ARG A 56 31.59 1.60 -16.61
N LYS A 57 31.43 1.14 -17.86
CA LYS A 57 30.25 1.41 -18.69
C LYS A 57 29.01 0.69 -18.13
N ILE A 58 29.13 -0.61 -17.85
CA ILE A 58 28.06 -1.47 -17.34
C ILE A 58 27.61 -1.00 -15.95
N ARG A 59 28.58 -0.71 -15.06
CA ARG A 59 28.29 -0.19 -13.72
C ARG A 59 27.51 1.12 -13.74
N LYS A 60 27.88 2.07 -14.60
CA LYS A 60 27.17 3.36 -14.72
C LYS A 60 25.71 3.15 -15.12
N ASN A 61 25.46 2.31 -16.10
CA ASN A 61 24.12 2.05 -16.61
C ASN A 61 23.24 1.37 -15.56
N PHE A 62 23.81 0.42 -14.81
CA PHE A 62 23.11 -0.21 -13.70
C PHE A 62 22.74 0.80 -12.61
N ILE A 63 23.67 1.69 -12.24
CA ILE A 63 23.41 2.73 -11.24
C ILE A 63 22.30 3.68 -11.73
N LEU A 64 22.30 4.07 -13.00
CA LEU A 64 21.24 4.91 -13.57
C LEU A 64 19.87 4.22 -13.54
N MET A 65 19.81 2.92 -13.79
CA MET A 65 18.58 2.12 -13.67
C MET A 65 18.07 2.10 -12.21
N ILE A 66 18.95 1.88 -11.23
CA ILE A 66 18.58 1.89 -9.81
C ILE A 66 18.09 3.28 -9.37
N ILE A 67 18.79 4.35 -9.79
CA ILE A 67 18.37 5.72 -9.51
C ILE A 67 17.00 6.02 -10.12
N GLY A 68 16.77 5.62 -11.38
CA GLY A 68 15.48 5.79 -12.06
C GLY A 68 14.34 5.05 -11.36
N PHE A 69 14.60 3.82 -10.90
CA PHE A 69 13.64 3.03 -10.15
C PHE A 69 13.28 3.67 -8.80
N ILE A 70 14.30 4.11 -8.03
CA ILE A 70 14.08 4.82 -6.77
C ILE A 70 13.31 6.13 -6.98
N LEU A 71 13.66 6.90 -8.01
CA LEU A 71 12.96 8.14 -8.34
C LEU A 71 11.50 7.89 -8.72
N SER A 72 11.22 6.79 -9.45
CA SER A 72 9.86 6.38 -9.80
C SER A 72 9.04 5.95 -8.59
N LEU A 73 9.65 5.23 -7.63
CA LEU A 73 9.00 4.86 -6.37
C LEU A 73 8.68 6.09 -5.52
N VAL A 74 9.60 7.06 -5.44
CA VAL A 74 9.39 8.33 -4.73
C VAL A 74 8.26 9.15 -5.40
N GLY A 75 8.25 9.23 -6.74
CA GLY A 75 7.17 9.88 -7.49
C GLY A 75 5.81 9.22 -7.29
N SER A 76 5.77 7.89 -7.19
CA SER A 76 4.55 7.11 -6.96
C SER A 76 3.94 7.36 -5.57
N GLY A 77 4.78 7.57 -4.54
CA GLY A 77 4.31 7.92 -3.19
C GLY A 77 3.52 9.24 -3.15
N ALA A 78 3.88 10.22 -3.98
CA ALA A 78 3.18 11.51 -4.07
C ALA A 78 1.80 11.40 -4.77
N LEU A 79 1.59 10.36 -5.60
CA LEU A 79 0.34 10.08 -6.30
C LEU A 79 -0.64 9.26 -5.44
N GLY A 80 -0.15 8.36 -4.58
CA GLY A 80 -0.97 7.53 -3.70
C GLY A 80 -1.90 8.33 -2.79
N ASN A 81 -1.45 9.51 -2.33
CA ASN A 81 -2.23 10.38 -1.45
C ASN A 81 -3.36 11.16 -2.14
N HIS A 82 -3.40 11.22 -3.48
CA HIS A 82 -4.44 11.95 -4.23
C HIS A 82 -5.58 11.05 -4.72
N ILE A 83 -5.34 9.76 -4.91
CA ILE A 83 -6.35 8.82 -5.42
C ILE A 83 -7.36 8.47 -4.32
N THR A 84 -6.92 8.29 -3.08
CA THR A 84 -7.80 7.98 -1.93
C THR A 84 -8.82 9.08 -1.63
N ASN A 85 -8.44 10.36 -1.76
CA ASN A 85 -9.34 11.48 -1.50
C ASN A 85 -10.51 11.56 -2.50
N ASN A 86 -10.30 11.18 -3.77
CA ASN A 86 -11.35 11.24 -4.79
C ASN A 86 -12.36 10.08 -4.69
N PHE A 87 -11.95 8.92 -4.17
CA PHE A 87 -12.88 7.79 -3.95
C PHE A 87 -13.72 7.97 -2.67
N VAL A 88 -13.21 8.68 -1.66
CA VAL A 88 -13.97 9.05 -0.45
C VAL A 88 -14.97 10.19 -0.72
N VAL A 89 -14.59 11.19 -1.52
CA VAL A 89 -15.48 12.34 -1.83
C VAL A 89 -16.62 11.97 -2.80
N ASN A 90 -16.40 11.04 -3.75
CA ASN A 90 -17.45 10.64 -4.70
C ASN A 90 -18.53 9.71 -4.12
N SER A 91 -18.35 9.15 -2.92
CA SER A 91 -19.39 8.38 -2.23
C SER A 91 -20.38 9.25 -1.44
N ALA A 92 -20.13 10.57 -1.33
CA ALA A 92 -20.96 11.48 -0.55
C ALA A 92 -22.09 12.16 -1.36
N ASN A 93 -22.18 11.94 -2.67
CA ASN A 93 -23.16 12.61 -3.55
C ASN A 93 -24.24 11.67 -4.11
N VAL A 94 -24.84 10.83 -3.27
CA VAL A 94 -26.07 10.11 -3.67
C VAL A 94 -27.27 11.05 -3.53
N PRO A 95 -28.04 11.30 -4.61
CA PRO A 95 -29.23 12.14 -4.55
C PRO A 95 -30.37 11.43 -3.81
N GLU A 96 -31.04 12.16 -2.93
CA GLU A 96 -32.16 11.70 -2.11
C GLU A 96 -33.49 11.71 -2.90
N ASN A 97 -34.31 10.65 -2.67
CA ASN A 97 -35.80 10.56 -2.78
C ASN A 97 -36.45 10.08 -4.13
N PRO A 98 -37.74 9.60 -4.19
CA PRO A 98 -38.67 8.93 -3.23
C PRO A 98 -39.36 7.60 -3.71
N THR A 99 -39.77 6.73 -2.74
CA THR A 99 -41.00 5.88 -2.57
C THR A 99 -41.53 4.97 -3.75
N ILE A 100 -41.94 3.69 -3.62
CA ILE A 100 -43.10 3.09 -2.89
C ILE A 100 -43.05 1.53 -2.92
N SER A 101 -43.35 0.94 -1.73
CA SER A 101 -44.10 -0.27 -1.29
C SER A 101 -44.46 -1.43 -2.26
N THR A 102 -44.70 -2.69 -1.85
CA THR A 102 -45.62 -3.26 -0.81
C THR A 102 -45.42 -4.81 -0.89
N ASN A 103 -45.60 -5.71 0.08
CA ASN A 103 -46.71 -5.88 1.02
C ASN A 103 -46.36 -6.91 2.13
N SER A 104 -47.02 -6.73 3.27
CA SER A 104 -46.89 -7.42 4.56
C SER A 104 -48.00 -8.46 4.73
N GLU A 105 -47.74 -9.61 5.38
CA GLU A 105 -48.76 -10.30 6.19
C GLU A 105 -48.18 -11.21 7.29
N ASN A 106 -48.32 -10.73 8.54
CA ASN A 106 -48.70 -11.42 9.79
C ASN A 106 -47.92 -12.66 10.31
N THR A 107 -47.45 -12.74 11.56
CA THR A 107 -48.12 -12.35 12.82
C THR A 107 -47.14 -12.06 13.96
N SER A 108 -47.38 -10.92 14.60
CA SER A 108 -46.92 -10.40 15.89
C SER A 108 -46.60 -11.43 17.00
N LYS A 109 -45.42 -11.31 17.64
CA LYS A 109 -45.28 -10.69 18.98
C LYS A 109 -43.86 -10.87 19.55
N LYS A 110 -43.05 -9.81 19.50
CA LYS A 110 -42.27 -9.21 20.60
C LYS A 110 -41.22 -8.26 20.02
N ILE A 111 -41.53 -6.97 20.03
CA ILE A 111 -40.57 -5.90 19.74
C ILE A 111 -39.67 -5.73 20.97
N GLU A 112 -38.37 -5.92 20.83
CA GLU A 112 -37.39 -5.31 21.75
C GLU A 112 -36.02 -5.13 21.06
N LYS A 113 -35.71 -3.86 20.74
CA LYS A 113 -34.40 -3.23 20.52
C LYS A 113 -33.57 -3.66 19.29
N THR A 114 -33.74 -2.94 18.18
CA THR A 114 -32.75 -2.87 17.08
C THR A 114 -31.50 -2.14 17.57
N GLU A 115 -30.52 -2.89 18.06
CA GLU A 115 -29.15 -2.44 18.26
C GLU A 115 -28.45 -2.51 16.90
N VAL A 116 -27.93 -1.37 16.42
CA VAL A 116 -27.05 -1.33 15.25
C VAL A 116 -25.81 -2.15 15.62
N ILE A 117 -25.76 -3.42 15.20
CA ILE A 117 -24.61 -4.30 15.48
C ILE A 117 -23.40 -3.67 14.76
N SER A 118 -22.50 -3.10 15.55
CA SER A 118 -21.25 -2.54 15.06
C SER A 118 -20.30 -3.67 14.65
N ASP A 119 -19.82 -3.67 13.41
CA ASP A 119 -18.97 -4.73 12.87
C ASP A 119 -17.51 -4.53 13.32
N PRO A 120 -16.94 -5.44 14.15
CA PRO A 120 -15.59 -5.32 14.67
C PRO A 120 -14.52 -5.34 13.58
N PHE A 121 -14.77 -6.01 12.45
CA PHE A 121 -13.84 -5.99 11.33
C PHE A 121 -13.75 -4.58 10.76
N ILE A 122 -14.89 -3.96 10.45
CA ILE A 122 -14.94 -2.61 9.87
C ILE A 122 -14.35 -1.58 10.84
N GLU A 123 -14.70 -1.65 12.12
CA GLU A 123 -14.12 -0.77 13.13
C GLU A 123 -12.60 -0.93 13.26
N GLY A 124 -12.11 -2.18 13.20
CA GLY A 124 -10.68 -2.47 13.27
C GLY A 124 -9.92 -1.91 12.06
N ILE A 125 -10.51 -1.98 10.86
CA ILE A 125 -9.97 -1.33 9.66
C ILE A 125 -9.91 0.18 9.85
N ASN A 126 -11.00 0.80 10.30
CA ASN A 126 -11.06 2.25 10.50
C ASN A 126 -10.03 2.72 11.53
N ALA A 127 -9.87 1.98 12.63
CA ALA A 127 -8.83 2.26 13.62
C ALA A 127 -7.41 2.13 13.03
N ALA A 128 -7.14 1.10 12.23
CA ALA A 128 -5.85 0.92 11.57
C ALA A 128 -5.52 2.04 10.58
N THR A 129 -6.51 2.46 9.78
CA THR A 129 -6.37 3.59 8.85
C THR A 129 -6.05 4.88 9.62
N LYS A 130 -6.82 5.18 10.68
CA LYS A 130 -6.56 6.34 11.54
C LYS A 130 -5.17 6.29 12.16
N ALA A 131 -4.71 5.13 12.61
CA ALA A 131 -3.38 4.96 13.18
C ALA A 131 -2.29 5.25 12.15
N ALA A 132 -2.47 4.81 10.90
CA ALA A 132 -1.55 5.09 9.81
C ALA A 132 -1.52 6.59 9.40
N GLU A 133 -2.67 7.26 9.42
CA GLU A 133 -2.77 8.70 9.18
C GLU A 133 -2.06 9.52 10.26
N LEU A 134 -2.35 9.21 11.53
CA LEU A 134 -1.67 9.85 12.66
C LEU A 134 -0.15 9.64 12.60
N ALA A 135 0.29 8.44 12.20
CA ALA A 135 1.71 8.12 12.08
C ALA A 135 2.45 8.97 11.03
N GLN A 136 1.77 9.49 10.02
CA GLN A 136 2.39 10.31 8.98
C GLN A 136 2.76 11.71 9.48
N THR A 137 2.05 12.23 10.48
CA THR A 137 2.25 13.59 11.01
C THR A 137 2.78 13.60 12.44
N ALA A 138 2.93 12.44 13.08
CA ALA A 138 3.47 12.31 14.42
C ALA A 138 4.96 12.69 14.49
N ASN A 139 5.27 13.66 15.35
CA ASN A 139 6.62 14.17 15.58
C ASN A 139 6.99 14.22 17.08
N THR A 140 6.03 14.03 17.97
CA THR A 140 6.26 14.05 19.42
C THR A 140 5.99 12.69 20.06
N GLN A 141 6.61 12.44 21.20
CA GLN A 141 6.36 11.24 22.01
C GLN A 141 4.87 11.00 22.26
N THR A 142 4.12 12.05 22.62
CA THR A 142 2.67 11.97 22.86
C THR A 142 1.91 11.55 21.60
N GLN A 143 2.25 12.10 20.44
CA GLN A 143 1.62 11.71 19.17
C GLN A 143 1.95 10.27 18.80
N TRP A 144 3.18 9.81 19.02
CA TRP A 144 3.56 8.42 18.80
C TRP A 144 2.87 7.44 19.76
N ASN A 145 2.61 7.86 21.00
CA ASN A 145 1.78 7.11 21.93
C ASN A 145 0.32 7.00 21.44
N GLU A 146 -0.24 8.07 20.88
CA GLU A 146 -1.58 8.04 20.29
C GLU A 146 -1.65 7.08 19.09
N VAL A 147 -0.64 7.09 18.23
CA VAL A 147 -0.50 6.12 17.12
C VAL A 147 -0.47 4.69 17.66
N ALA A 148 0.34 4.42 18.69
CA ALA A 148 0.44 3.09 19.30
C ALA A 148 -0.88 2.62 19.93
N MET A 149 -1.60 3.50 20.61
CA MET A 149 -2.92 3.20 21.17
C MET A 149 -3.96 2.93 20.07
N THR A 150 -3.90 3.67 18.97
CA THR A 150 -4.84 3.50 17.86
C THR A 150 -4.58 2.17 17.12
N TRP A 151 -3.31 1.78 16.92
CA TRP A 151 -2.96 0.44 16.44
C TRP A 151 -3.40 -0.67 17.40
N HIS A 152 -3.31 -0.43 18.72
CA HIS A 152 -3.81 -1.37 19.72
C HIS A 152 -5.32 -1.57 19.62
N LYS A 153 -6.09 -0.49 19.45
CA LYS A 153 -7.55 -0.58 19.23
C LYS A 153 -7.87 -1.44 18.00
N ALA A 154 -7.17 -1.21 16.89
CA ALA A 154 -7.34 -2.01 15.67
C ALA A 154 -7.03 -3.51 15.91
N LEU A 155 -5.99 -3.81 16.68
CA LEU A 155 -5.60 -5.18 17.04
C LEU A 155 -6.68 -5.90 17.86
N VAL A 156 -7.28 -5.20 18.83
CA VAL A 156 -8.35 -5.77 19.69
C VAL A 156 -9.57 -6.08 18.85
N LEU A 157 -10.02 -5.12 18.03
CA LEU A 157 -11.18 -5.29 17.16
C LEU A 157 -11.01 -6.45 16.16
N MET A 158 -9.81 -6.61 15.58
CA MET A 158 -9.53 -7.75 14.70
C MET A 158 -9.61 -9.11 15.41
N LYS A 159 -9.31 -9.17 16.71
CA LYS A 159 -9.45 -10.38 17.53
C LYS A 159 -10.89 -10.69 17.91
N GLU A 160 -11.76 -9.68 17.90
CA GLU A 160 -13.18 -9.82 18.23
C GLU A 160 -14.03 -10.26 17.01
N VAL A 161 -13.44 -10.30 15.81
CA VAL A 161 -14.11 -10.81 14.62
C VAL A 161 -14.44 -12.30 14.80
N PRO A 162 -15.73 -12.71 14.74
CA PRO A 162 -16.10 -14.11 14.97
C PRO A 162 -15.71 -15.00 13.79
N GLU A 163 -15.47 -16.28 14.05
CA GLU A 163 -15.10 -17.28 13.02
C GLU A 163 -16.12 -17.41 11.89
N SER A 164 -17.40 -17.17 12.17
CA SER A 164 -18.48 -17.16 11.18
C SER A 164 -18.49 -15.93 10.27
N HIS A 165 -17.67 -14.92 10.58
CA HIS A 165 -17.62 -13.70 9.79
C HIS A 165 -16.93 -13.94 8.45
N THR A 166 -17.50 -13.41 7.37
CA THR A 166 -16.93 -13.55 6.00
C THR A 166 -15.51 -12.98 5.85
N LYS A 167 -15.06 -12.16 6.79
CA LYS A 167 -13.71 -11.55 6.82
C LYS A 167 -12.82 -12.08 7.95
N TYR A 168 -13.20 -13.16 8.63
CA TYR A 168 -12.43 -13.70 9.74
C TYR A 168 -10.96 -14.00 9.39
N GLU A 169 -10.71 -14.73 8.30
CA GLU A 169 -9.35 -15.07 7.87
C GLU A 169 -8.52 -13.81 7.56
N VAL A 170 -9.16 -12.81 6.94
CA VAL A 170 -8.53 -11.52 6.65
C VAL A 170 -8.22 -10.75 7.95
N ALA A 171 -9.09 -10.84 8.96
CA ALA A 171 -8.88 -10.24 10.26
C ALA A 171 -7.66 -10.87 10.97
N GLN A 172 -7.58 -12.20 11.01
CA GLN A 172 -6.47 -12.94 11.62
C GLN A 172 -5.13 -12.58 10.98
N ASN A 173 -5.06 -12.53 9.64
CA ASN A 173 -3.85 -12.15 8.91
C ASN A 173 -3.36 -10.72 9.22
N ARG A 174 -4.25 -9.81 9.65
CA ARG A 174 -3.90 -8.41 9.96
C ARG A 174 -3.36 -8.21 11.38
N ILE A 175 -3.58 -9.16 12.28
CA ILE A 175 -3.19 -9.05 13.70
C ILE A 175 -1.68 -8.83 13.84
N ASP A 176 -0.86 -9.59 13.12
CA ASP A 176 0.61 -9.48 13.22
C ASP A 176 1.12 -8.15 12.65
N LEU A 177 0.53 -7.70 11.54
CA LEU A 177 0.82 -6.39 10.96
C LEU A 177 0.52 -5.26 11.96
N TYR A 178 -0.65 -5.30 12.60
CA TYR A 178 -1.07 -4.24 13.54
C TYR A 178 -0.22 -4.27 14.82
N ARG A 179 0.18 -5.45 15.28
CA ARG A 179 1.12 -5.62 16.39
C ARG A 179 2.48 -5.00 16.05
N ASN A 180 3.03 -5.29 14.88
CA ASN A 180 4.33 -4.76 14.46
C ASN A 180 4.30 -3.22 14.34
N ASN A 181 3.26 -2.67 13.72
CA ASN A 181 3.09 -1.22 13.58
C ASN A 181 2.97 -0.52 14.95
N ARG A 182 2.25 -1.13 15.90
CA ARG A 182 2.19 -0.65 17.28
C ARG A 182 3.56 -0.61 17.94
N GLU A 183 4.38 -1.65 17.79
CA GLU A 183 5.70 -1.68 18.43
C GLU A 183 6.66 -0.64 17.82
N ILE A 184 6.58 -0.40 16.51
CA ILE A 184 7.31 0.70 15.86
C ILE A 184 6.90 2.04 16.48
N ALA A 185 5.59 2.28 16.64
CA ALA A 185 5.08 3.51 17.25
C ALA A 185 5.52 3.66 18.72
N LYS A 186 5.47 2.59 19.52
CA LYS A 186 5.96 2.59 20.91
C LYS A 186 7.44 2.92 21.00
N LYS A 187 8.26 2.36 20.11
CA LYS A 187 9.69 2.68 20.05
C LYS A 187 9.90 4.17 19.74
N LYS A 188 9.15 4.72 18.79
CA LYS A 188 9.20 6.16 18.47
C LYS A 188 8.71 7.05 19.62
N ALA A 189 7.79 6.56 20.43
CA ALA A 189 7.35 7.23 21.65
C ALA A 189 8.30 7.05 22.85
N SER A 190 9.44 6.38 22.68
CA SER A 190 10.46 6.25 23.73
C SER A 190 11.71 7.10 23.49
N TYR A 191 11.76 7.81 22.35
CA TYR A 191 12.75 8.84 22.02
C TYR A 191 12.23 10.21 22.42
#